data_AF-A0A7J3QYD0-F1
#
_entry.id   AF-A0A7J3QYD0-F1
#
_cell.length_a   1.000
_cell.length_b   1.000
_cell.length_c   1.000
_cell.angle_alpha   90.00
_cell.angle_beta   90.00
_cell.angle_gamma   90.00
#
_symmetry.space_group_name_H-M   'P 1'
#
loop_
_entity.id
_entity.type
_entity.pdbx_description
1 polymer ?
#
loop_
_entity_poly.entity_id
_entity_poly.type
_entity_poly.pdbx_seq_one_letter_code
_entity_poly.pdbx_strand_id
1 'polypeptide(L)'
;MKVTVDVGKTLLVDGPASVTLVSGVVEVFGYSMTQTGKVVIRDGKRMPFSVREKATFEISLGENANVEEVEGDTIPPSWENAYKELAALEKRPSTALVLGNVDSGKTSFCTYLANKLVKNGWKVAILDGDLGQSDIGPPCTVAYAVVSKPVTDLFNLEAVNAYFVGVTSPSRALEKVILGFTSLKDEILKQNPDHVVVNTDGWVEGDDAINYKLQVIEKINPDIVFCIQQNETLTPLFAAIKDFKKVMIESPQTIRQRNREKRRSLRELGYIKYLKNAKVQSIPISWVKIESDGEFKSLNIPFGVAGRERQVCSLLGMKPLHVAELKDKIYIVVGKGRWIDPENLRKTEEELGKKVVVSWKGDEEGLLTALYNGEGKFLGIGVLQEIDYIRKVLKIFTPVSSGVSTVAIGKVRLDKNLREAPVLQEEETKTSPKQI
;
A
#
# COMPACT_ATOMS: atom_id res chain seq x y z
N MET A 1 4.57 -9.19 -32.20
CA MET A 1 3.99 -8.66 -33.44
C MET A 1 4.49 -7.24 -33.69
N LYS A 2 4.51 -6.80 -34.95
CA LYS A 2 4.88 -5.43 -35.33
C LYS A 2 3.64 -4.69 -35.82
N VAL A 3 3.37 -3.51 -35.28
CA VAL A 3 2.17 -2.71 -35.59
C VAL A 3 2.61 -1.30 -35.96
N THR A 4 2.03 -0.72 -37.00
CA THR A 4 2.26 0.68 -37.36
C THR A 4 0.93 1.42 -37.26
N VAL A 5 0.95 2.55 -36.55
CA VAL A 5 -0.23 3.35 -36.24
C VAL A 5 -0.01 4.75 -36.78
N ASP A 6 -1.01 5.29 -37.48
CA ASP A 6 -0.95 6.62 -38.06
C ASP A 6 -1.17 7.73 -37.02
N VAL A 7 -0.79 8.95 -37.38
CA VAL A 7 -0.94 10.14 -36.53
C VAL A 7 -2.40 10.39 -36.16
N GLY A 8 -2.63 10.87 -34.93
CA GLY A 8 -3.97 11.21 -34.45
C GLY A 8 -4.76 10.04 -33.88
N LYS A 9 -4.15 8.84 -33.83
CA LYS A 9 -4.73 7.65 -33.22
C LYS A 9 -4.03 7.30 -31.91
N THR A 10 -4.67 6.44 -31.12
CA THR A 10 -4.09 5.87 -29.90
C THR A 10 -4.06 4.36 -29.98
N LEU A 11 -2.91 3.77 -29.66
CA LEU A 11 -2.79 2.34 -29.43
C LEU A 11 -3.01 2.04 -27.95
N LEU A 12 -4.05 1.29 -27.62
CA LEU A 12 -4.35 0.80 -26.28
C LEU A 12 -3.80 -0.61 -26.12
N VAL A 13 -3.00 -0.83 -25.09
CA VAL A 13 -2.42 -2.15 -24.81
C VAL A 13 -2.73 -2.57 -23.38
N ASP A 14 -3.40 -3.72 -23.25
CA ASP A 14 -3.68 -4.39 -21.98
C ASP A 14 -2.50 -5.29 -21.59
N GLY A 15 -2.08 -5.23 -20.33
CA GLY A 15 -1.06 -6.12 -19.78
C GLY A 15 -1.63 -7.50 -19.43
N PRO A 16 -0.77 -8.53 -19.31
CA PRO A 16 0.69 -8.45 -19.29
C PRO A 16 1.27 -8.34 -20.70
N ALA A 17 2.02 -7.28 -20.97
CA ALA A 17 2.58 -7.03 -22.30
C ALA A 17 3.89 -6.24 -22.22
N SER A 18 4.65 -6.25 -23.30
CA SER A 18 5.72 -5.27 -23.50
C SER A 18 5.64 -4.64 -24.88
N VAL A 19 5.74 -3.32 -24.93
CA VAL A 19 5.66 -2.50 -26.14
C VAL A 19 6.99 -1.80 -26.32
N THR A 20 7.65 -2.01 -27.45
CA THR A 20 8.88 -1.30 -27.83
C THR A 20 8.55 -0.34 -28.95
N LEU A 21 8.77 0.97 -28.74
CA LEU A 21 8.70 1.95 -29.82
C LEU A 21 9.92 1.75 -30.72
N VAL A 22 9.71 1.50 -32.02
CA VAL A 22 10.79 1.33 -33.01
C VAL A 22 11.09 2.67 -33.69
N SER A 23 10.05 3.41 -34.07
CA SER A 23 10.15 4.71 -34.73
C SER A 23 8.89 5.54 -34.51
N GLY A 24 8.99 6.85 -34.70
CA GLY A 24 7.89 7.81 -34.54
C GLY A 24 7.91 8.52 -33.18
N VAL A 25 6.85 9.28 -32.91
CA VAL A 25 6.70 10.05 -31.66
C VAL A 25 5.37 9.72 -31.02
N VAL A 26 5.40 9.27 -29.78
CA VAL A 26 4.22 8.85 -29.03
C VAL A 26 4.18 9.49 -27.66
N GLU A 27 2.99 9.68 -27.12
CA GLU A 27 2.77 10.14 -25.75
C GLU A 27 2.13 9.04 -24.92
N VAL A 28 2.71 8.75 -23.75
CA VAL A 28 2.18 7.79 -22.77
C VAL A 28 2.01 8.52 -21.45
N PHE A 29 0.77 8.81 -21.05
CA PHE A 29 0.46 9.59 -19.84
C PHE A 29 1.35 10.85 -19.70
N GLY A 30 1.39 11.72 -20.72
CA GLY A 30 2.17 12.96 -20.67
C GLY A 30 3.68 12.80 -20.94
N TYR A 31 4.22 11.59 -20.95
CA TYR A 31 5.60 11.32 -21.35
C TYR A 31 5.69 11.20 -22.87
N SER A 32 6.40 12.13 -23.51
CA SER A 32 6.73 12.07 -24.94
C SER A 32 7.94 11.17 -25.18
N MET A 33 7.70 10.04 -25.85
CA MET A 33 8.72 9.08 -26.25
C MET A 33 9.07 9.30 -27.72
N THR A 34 10.33 9.66 -27.97
CA THR A 34 10.90 9.92 -29.31
C THR A 34 12.02 8.97 -29.69
N GLN A 35 12.50 8.17 -28.72
CA GLN A 35 13.59 7.22 -28.89
C GLN A 35 13.09 5.80 -28.70
N THR A 36 13.84 4.85 -29.23
CA THR A 36 13.57 3.43 -29.01
C THR A 36 13.56 3.13 -27.52
N GLY A 37 12.44 2.60 -27.02
CA GLY A 37 12.23 2.35 -25.61
C GLY A 37 11.20 1.27 -25.39
N LYS A 38 11.46 0.39 -24.42
CA LYS A 38 10.57 -0.70 -24.04
C LYS A 38 9.75 -0.31 -22.81
N VAL A 39 8.43 -0.39 -22.95
CA VAL A 39 7.45 -0.21 -21.87
C VAL A 39 6.88 -1.56 -21.50
N VAL A 40 6.97 -1.92 -20.21
CA VAL A 40 6.34 -3.12 -19.66
C VAL A 40 5.01 -2.74 -19.03
N ILE A 41 3.96 -3.48 -19.38
CA ILE A 41 2.59 -3.26 -18.92
C ILE A 41 2.23 -4.45 -18.05
N ARG A 42 2.00 -4.19 -16.76
CA ARG A 42 1.65 -5.23 -15.79
C ARG A 42 0.24 -5.76 -16.04
N ASP A 43 0.03 -7.02 -15.68
CA ASP A 43 -1.27 -7.65 -15.78
C ASP A 43 -2.37 -6.84 -15.06
N GLY A 44 -3.45 -6.49 -15.76
CA GLY A 44 -4.56 -5.70 -15.21
C GLY A 44 -4.40 -4.18 -15.31
N LYS A 45 -3.31 -3.71 -15.93
CA LYS A 45 -3.13 -2.31 -16.35
C LYS A 45 -3.33 -2.21 -17.86
N ARG A 46 -3.84 -1.07 -18.31
CA ARG A 46 -3.96 -0.67 -19.72
C ARG A 46 -3.13 0.60 -19.91
N MET A 47 -2.34 0.68 -20.98
CA MET A 47 -1.58 1.88 -21.31
C MET A 47 -1.98 2.44 -22.69
N PRO A 48 -2.26 3.75 -22.79
CA PRO A 48 -2.46 4.43 -24.05
C PRO A 48 -1.12 4.92 -24.62
N PHE A 49 -0.90 4.67 -25.91
CA PHE A 49 0.19 5.24 -26.69
C PHE A 49 -0.42 6.15 -27.75
N SER A 50 -0.59 7.43 -27.41
CA SER A 50 -1.18 8.44 -28.30
C SER A 50 -0.15 8.86 -29.35
N VAL A 51 -0.42 8.63 -30.62
CA VAL A 51 0.53 8.80 -31.72
C VAL A 51 0.54 10.25 -32.21
N ARG A 52 1.69 10.92 -32.05
CA ARG A 52 1.92 12.31 -32.47
C ARG A 52 2.58 12.39 -33.84
N GLU A 53 3.43 11.41 -34.16
CA GLU A 53 3.98 11.17 -35.50
C GLU A 53 3.89 9.68 -35.79
N LYS A 54 3.64 9.29 -37.05
CA LYS A 54 3.46 7.88 -37.46
C LYS A 54 4.46 6.97 -36.77
N ALA A 55 3.95 6.03 -35.98
CA ALA A 55 4.76 5.26 -35.06
C ALA A 55 4.67 3.77 -35.37
N THR A 56 5.81 3.09 -35.23
CA THR A 56 5.90 1.63 -35.37
C THR A 56 6.31 1.03 -34.04
N PHE A 57 5.60 -0.01 -33.62
CA PHE A 57 5.77 -0.69 -32.36
C PHE A 57 6.10 -2.17 -32.56
N GLU A 58 6.94 -2.71 -31.70
CA GLU A 58 7.09 -4.15 -31.48
C GLU A 58 6.43 -4.54 -30.17
N ILE A 59 5.42 -5.39 -30.26
CA ILE A 59 4.55 -5.74 -29.13
C ILE A 59 4.67 -7.23 -28.84
N SER A 60 4.95 -7.57 -27.59
CA SER A 60 4.87 -8.93 -27.06
C SER A 60 3.70 -9.00 -26.09
N LEU A 61 2.72 -9.84 -26.39
CA LEU A 61 1.52 -10.04 -25.58
C LEU A 61 1.68 -11.30 -24.75
N GLY A 62 1.35 -11.20 -23.47
CA GLY A 62 1.17 -12.34 -22.59
C GLY A 62 -0.27 -12.84 -22.58
N GLU A 63 -0.57 -13.71 -21.63
CA GLU A 63 -1.89 -14.33 -21.50
C GLU A 63 -2.97 -13.27 -21.16
N ASN A 64 -4.10 -13.31 -21.85
CA ASN A 64 -5.23 -12.37 -21.70
C ASN A 64 -4.92 -10.90 -22.04
N ALA A 65 -3.74 -10.60 -22.60
CA ALA A 65 -3.41 -9.27 -23.11
C ALA A 65 -4.13 -8.99 -24.43
N ASN A 66 -4.48 -7.74 -24.67
CA ASN A 66 -5.19 -7.28 -25.86
C ASN A 66 -4.57 -5.98 -26.38
N VAL A 67 -4.71 -5.75 -27.69
CA VAL A 67 -4.28 -4.53 -28.38
C VAL A 67 -5.42 -4.01 -29.21
N GLU A 68 -5.67 -2.71 -29.10
CA GLU A 68 -6.79 -2.04 -29.73
C GLU A 68 -6.31 -0.68 -30.24
N GLU A 69 -6.59 -0.37 -31.52
CA GLU A 69 -6.35 0.95 -32.09
C GLU A 69 -7.67 1.73 -32.06
N VAL A 70 -7.60 2.97 -31.58
CA VAL A 70 -8.76 3.88 -31.53
C VAL A 70 -8.40 5.22 -32.15
N GLU A 71 -9.39 5.86 -32.77
CA GLU A 71 -9.25 7.21 -33.30
C GLU A 71 -9.19 8.24 -32.16
N GLY A 72 -8.33 9.25 -32.29
CA GLY A 72 -8.18 10.33 -31.33
C GLY A 72 -7.30 10.00 -30.11
N ASP A 73 -7.19 10.98 -29.21
CA ASP A 73 -6.52 10.83 -27.91
C ASP A 73 -7.49 10.25 -26.88
N THR A 74 -7.02 9.33 -26.05
CA THR A 74 -7.83 8.70 -25.00
C THR A 74 -7.64 9.33 -23.63
N ILE A 75 -6.66 10.23 -23.51
CA ILE A 75 -6.47 11.07 -22.33
C ILE A 75 -7.50 12.21 -22.37
N PRO A 76 -8.35 12.37 -21.35
CA PRO A 76 -9.35 13.44 -21.32
C PRO A 76 -8.71 14.84 -21.40
N PRO A 77 -9.27 15.79 -22.17
CA PRO A 77 -8.78 17.16 -22.23
C PRO A 77 -8.78 17.87 -20.85
N SER A 78 -9.68 17.46 -19.96
CA SER A 78 -9.74 17.93 -18.57
C SER A 78 -8.43 17.68 -17.79
N TRP A 79 -7.61 16.69 -18.17
CA TRP A 79 -6.32 16.43 -17.54
C TRP A 79 -5.28 17.51 -17.86
N GLU A 80 -5.24 17.99 -19.11
CA GLU A 80 -4.35 19.08 -19.53
C GLU A 80 -4.76 20.40 -18.85
N ASN A 81 -6.06 20.66 -18.71
CA ASN A 81 -6.56 21.82 -17.97
C ASN A 81 -6.18 21.74 -16.48
N ALA A 82 -6.31 20.56 -15.87
CA ALA A 82 -5.91 20.34 -14.48
C ALA A 82 -4.41 20.54 -14.26
N TYR A 83 -3.56 20.08 -15.19
CA TYR A 83 -2.13 20.39 -15.17
C TYR A 83 -1.88 21.91 -15.22
N LYS A 84 -2.54 22.63 -16.14
CA LYS A 84 -2.38 24.09 -16.28
C LYS A 84 -2.81 24.82 -15.00
N GLU A 85 -3.92 24.42 -14.39
CA GLU A 85 -4.41 24.96 -13.11
C GLU A 85 -3.41 24.77 -11.97
N LEU A 86 -2.78 23.60 -11.88
CA LEU A 86 -1.74 23.32 -10.87
C LEU A 86 -0.46 24.11 -11.14
N ALA A 87 0.00 24.15 -12.40
CA ALA A 87 1.22 24.85 -12.80
C ALA A 87 1.09 26.37 -12.59
N ALA A 88 -0.11 26.94 -12.79
CA ALA A 88 -0.40 28.36 -12.64
C ALA A 88 -0.50 28.85 -11.19
N LEU A 89 -0.53 27.96 -10.19
CA LEU A 89 -0.48 28.39 -8.79
C LEU A 89 0.82 29.17 -8.54
N GLU A 90 0.78 30.23 -7.75
CA GLU A 90 1.99 31.00 -7.39
C GLU A 90 2.73 30.38 -6.21
N LYS A 91 2.00 29.76 -5.28
CA LYS A 91 2.57 29.15 -4.07
C LYS A 91 3.48 27.97 -4.40
N ARG A 92 4.67 27.92 -3.80
CA ARG A 92 5.58 26.76 -3.83
C ARG A 92 6.12 26.42 -2.44
N PRO A 93 6.25 25.13 -2.07
CA PRO A 93 5.67 23.94 -2.74
C PRO A 93 4.14 24.02 -2.82
N SER A 94 3.55 23.60 -3.95
CA SER A 94 2.10 23.37 -4.02
C SER A 94 1.75 21.89 -3.87
N THR A 95 0.65 21.61 -3.18
CA THR A 95 0.16 20.26 -2.92
C THR A 95 -1.14 20.02 -3.67
N ALA A 96 -1.15 19.05 -4.59
CA ALA A 96 -2.33 18.60 -5.31
C ALA A 96 -2.79 17.24 -4.77
N LEU A 97 -4.04 17.12 -4.35
CA LEU A 97 -4.60 15.86 -3.86
C LEU A 97 -5.62 15.30 -4.84
N VAL A 98 -5.52 14.00 -5.17
CA VAL A 98 -6.37 13.34 -6.16
C VAL A 98 -7.36 12.39 -5.47
N LEU A 99 -8.66 12.62 -5.71
CA LEU A 99 -9.78 11.82 -5.20
C LEU A 99 -10.56 11.18 -6.34
N GLY A 100 -11.17 10.03 -6.07
CA GLY A 100 -12.00 9.31 -7.03
C GLY A 100 -12.22 7.86 -6.63
N ASN A 101 -13.23 7.22 -7.22
CA ASN A 101 -13.56 5.83 -6.93
C ASN A 101 -12.46 4.87 -7.42
N VAL A 102 -12.55 3.59 -7.03
CA VAL A 102 -11.68 2.53 -7.54
C VAL A 102 -11.76 2.49 -9.08
N ASP A 103 -10.61 2.29 -9.73
CA ASP A 103 -10.48 2.24 -11.18
C ASP A 103 -11.02 3.49 -11.93
N SER A 104 -10.92 4.68 -11.32
CA SER A 104 -11.21 5.97 -11.98
C SER A 104 -10.06 6.59 -12.77
N GLY A 105 -8.86 6.00 -12.69
CA GLY A 105 -7.68 6.53 -13.36
C GLY A 105 -6.80 7.45 -12.50
N LYS A 106 -7.00 7.49 -11.17
CA LYS A 106 -6.20 8.29 -10.23
C LYS A 106 -4.70 8.13 -10.42
N THR A 107 -4.19 6.89 -10.40
CA THR A 107 -2.76 6.62 -10.62
C THR A 107 -2.30 7.15 -11.98
N SER A 108 -3.06 6.88 -13.05
CA SER A 108 -2.72 7.34 -14.40
C SER A 108 -2.70 8.87 -14.51
N PHE A 109 -3.62 9.55 -13.83
CA PHE A 109 -3.63 11.01 -13.75
C PHE A 109 -2.45 11.55 -12.94
N CYS A 110 -2.07 10.90 -11.83
CA CYS A 110 -0.87 11.25 -11.06
C CYS A 110 0.40 11.09 -11.91
N THR A 111 0.52 10.00 -12.68
CA THR A 111 1.60 9.80 -13.66
C THR A 111 1.63 10.93 -14.68
N TYR A 112 0.47 11.28 -15.23
CA TYR A 112 0.32 12.36 -16.21
C TYR A 112 0.78 13.72 -15.66
N LEU A 113 0.28 14.11 -14.48
CA LEU A 113 0.70 15.35 -13.82
C LEU A 113 2.20 15.37 -13.57
N ALA A 114 2.75 14.29 -12.99
CA ALA A 114 4.18 14.21 -12.70
C ALA A 114 5.03 14.37 -13.97
N ASN A 115 4.68 13.67 -15.05
CA ASN A 115 5.39 13.78 -16.32
C ASN A 115 5.34 15.20 -16.91
N LYS A 116 4.17 15.84 -16.90
CA LYS A 116 4.01 17.22 -17.42
C LYS A 116 4.79 18.23 -16.58
N LEU A 117 4.74 18.12 -15.25
CA LEU A 117 5.48 19.00 -14.35
C LEU A 117 7.00 18.83 -14.50
N VAL A 118 7.50 17.58 -14.48
CA VAL A 118 8.93 17.29 -14.67
C VAL A 118 9.43 17.75 -16.04
N LYS A 119 8.63 17.61 -17.10
CA LYS A 119 8.97 18.11 -18.44
C LYS A 119 9.23 19.61 -18.45
N ASN A 120 8.58 20.38 -17.57
CA ASN A 120 8.79 21.83 -17.43
C ASN A 120 9.90 22.19 -16.43
N GLY A 121 10.71 21.22 -15.98
CA GLY A 121 11.85 21.45 -15.09
C GLY A 121 11.52 21.53 -13.60
N TRP A 122 10.29 21.17 -13.20
CA TRP A 122 9.85 21.25 -11.80
C TRP A 122 10.28 20.02 -11.01
N LYS A 123 10.61 20.21 -9.72
CA LYS A 123 10.87 19.14 -8.75
C LYS A 123 9.54 18.60 -8.24
N VAL A 124 9.26 17.33 -8.53
CA VAL A 124 7.99 16.69 -8.18
C VAL A 124 8.21 15.55 -7.22
N ALA A 125 7.45 15.54 -6.14
CA ALA A 125 7.27 14.37 -5.28
C ALA A 125 5.86 13.81 -5.46
N ILE A 126 5.74 12.48 -5.44
CA ILE A 126 4.45 11.80 -5.39
C ILE A 126 4.33 11.09 -4.05
N LEU A 127 3.27 11.40 -3.31
CA LEU A 127 2.87 10.74 -2.08
C LEU A 127 1.70 9.80 -2.38
N ASP A 128 1.91 8.50 -2.24
CA ASP A 128 0.93 7.46 -2.53
C ASP A 128 0.40 6.84 -1.24
N GLY A 129 -0.90 6.95 -1.01
CA GLY A 129 -1.58 6.34 0.13
C GLY A 129 -2.66 5.33 -0.25
N ASP A 130 -2.59 4.74 -1.44
CA ASP A 130 -3.40 3.55 -1.74
C ASP A 130 -2.77 2.31 -1.09
N LEU A 131 -3.21 1.97 0.12
CA LEU A 131 -2.69 0.82 0.87
C LEU A 131 -2.90 -0.52 0.15
N GLY A 132 -3.97 -0.60 -0.66
CA GLY A 132 -4.41 -1.83 -1.30
C GLY A 132 -3.81 -2.03 -2.69
N GLN A 133 -3.40 -0.96 -3.36
CA GLN A 133 -2.79 -0.96 -4.69
C GLN A 133 -1.64 0.05 -4.77
N SER A 134 -0.74 0.01 -3.79
CA SER A 134 0.38 0.97 -3.80
C SER A 134 1.20 0.79 -5.07
N ASP A 135 1.37 1.88 -5.79
CA ASP A 135 2.18 1.93 -7.00
C ASP A 135 3.59 2.48 -6.68
N ILE A 136 3.84 3.09 -5.51
CA ILE A 136 5.20 3.53 -5.12
C ILE A 136 5.82 2.58 -4.11
N GLY A 137 5.21 2.44 -2.94
CA GLY A 137 5.71 1.64 -1.82
C GLY A 137 5.34 0.16 -1.91
N PRO A 138 5.77 -0.65 -0.94
CA PRO A 138 5.18 -1.97 -0.75
C PRO A 138 3.71 -1.82 -0.33
N PRO A 139 2.86 -2.81 -0.61
CA PRO A 139 1.47 -2.74 -0.13
C PRO A 139 1.39 -2.60 1.39
N CYS A 140 0.25 -2.10 1.87
CA CYS A 140 0.02 -1.74 3.27
C CYS A 140 0.86 -0.55 3.79
N THR A 141 1.42 0.25 2.90
CA THR A 141 2.16 1.47 3.25
C THR A 141 1.53 2.71 2.62
N VAL A 142 1.73 3.85 3.27
CA VAL A 142 1.79 5.15 2.58
C VAL A 142 3.26 5.34 2.22
N ALA A 143 3.58 5.77 1.01
CA ALA A 143 4.97 5.91 0.57
C ALA A 143 5.13 7.10 -0.35
N TYR A 144 6.37 7.58 -0.50
CA TYR A 144 6.64 8.61 -1.50
C TYR A 144 7.89 8.35 -2.31
N ALA A 145 7.90 8.93 -3.50
CA ALA A 145 9.05 8.96 -4.37
C ALA A 145 9.23 10.36 -4.97
N VAL A 146 10.47 10.68 -5.36
CA VAL A 146 10.80 11.88 -6.12
C VAL A 146 10.91 11.49 -7.59
N VAL A 147 10.25 12.26 -8.46
CA VAL A 147 10.23 12.00 -9.91
C VAL A 147 11.32 12.85 -10.56
N SER A 148 12.45 12.23 -10.88
CA SER A 148 13.58 12.90 -11.53
C SER A 148 13.53 12.87 -13.06
N LYS A 149 12.75 11.93 -13.63
CA LYS A 149 12.56 11.74 -15.07
C LYS A 149 11.15 11.23 -15.35
N PRO A 150 10.61 11.45 -16.56
CA PRO A 150 9.31 10.92 -16.93
C PRO A 150 9.22 9.40 -16.77
N VAL A 151 8.06 8.91 -16.37
CA VAL A 151 7.76 7.49 -16.13
C VAL A 151 6.43 7.09 -16.77
N THR A 152 6.31 5.85 -17.24
CA THR A 152 5.05 5.32 -17.77
C THR A 152 4.18 4.65 -16.69
N ASP A 153 4.78 4.22 -15.59
CA ASP A 153 4.13 3.58 -14.44
C ASP A 153 4.86 4.03 -13.17
N LEU A 154 4.11 4.48 -12.16
CA LEU A 154 4.68 4.86 -10.87
C LEU A 154 5.37 3.68 -10.17
N PHE A 155 4.98 2.44 -10.52
CA PHE A 155 5.63 1.21 -10.05
C PHE A 155 7.08 1.06 -10.46
N ASN A 156 7.56 1.85 -11.42
CA ASN A 156 8.97 1.89 -11.79
C ASN A 156 9.79 2.86 -10.93
N LEU A 157 9.15 3.65 -10.06
CA LEU A 157 9.84 4.50 -9.10
C LEU A 157 10.36 3.67 -7.92
N GLU A 158 11.42 4.19 -7.31
CA GLU A 158 11.94 3.71 -6.04
C GLU A 158 11.38 4.60 -4.92
N ALA A 159 10.74 3.98 -3.93
CA ALA A 159 10.26 4.70 -2.77
C ALA A 159 11.46 5.23 -1.97
N VAL A 160 11.42 6.52 -1.61
CA VAL A 160 12.45 7.16 -0.78
C VAL A 160 12.22 6.81 0.70
N ASN A 161 10.97 6.84 1.14
CA ASN A 161 10.56 6.38 2.46
C ASN A 161 9.11 5.87 2.41
N ALA A 162 8.72 5.11 3.44
CA ALA A 162 7.36 4.60 3.58
C ALA A 162 6.94 4.56 5.05
N TYR A 163 5.63 4.58 5.27
CA TYR A 163 5.00 4.46 6.57
C TYR A 163 4.08 3.25 6.55
N PHE A 164 4.41 2.23 7.34
CA PHE A 164 3.69 0.96 7.36
C PHE A 164 2.42 1.05 8.20
N VAL A 165 1.28 0.95 7.52
CA VAL A 165 -0.03 0.88 8.15
C VAL A 165 -0.34 -0.56 8.56
N GLY A 166 0.01 -1.53 7.71
CA GLY A 166 -0.12 -2.96 8.00
C GLY A 166 -1.50 -3.56 7.68
N VAL A 167 -2.35 -2.82 6.96
CA VAL A 167 -3.64 -3.28 6.43
C VAL A 167 -3.78 -2.81 4.98
N THR A 168 -4.61 -3.50 4.19
CA THR A 168 -4.88 -3.14 2.78
C THR A 168 -6.04 -2.16 2.61
N SER A 169 -6.76 -1.82 3.68
CA SER A 169 -7.89 -0.89 3.67
C SER A 169 -7.78 0.07 4.84
N PRO A 170 -8.04 1.38 4.64
CA PRO A 170 -7.97 2.38 5.69
C PRO A 170 -9.04 2.18 6.79
N SER A 171 -10.15 1.48 6.53
CA SER A 171 -11.33 1.43 7.41
C SER A 171 -11.06 1.01 8.87
N ARG A 172 -9.98 0.29 9.15
CA ARG A 172 -9.59 -0.15 10.50
C ARG A 172 -8.34 0.54 11.04
N ALA A 173 -7.83 1.55 10.35
CA ALA A 173 -6.54 2.18 10.64
C ALA A 173 -6.48 3.67 10.24
N LEU A 174 -7.61 4.39 10.26
CA LEU A 174 -7.73 5.77 9.75
C LEU A 174 -6.66 6.71 10.30
N GLU A 175 -6.48 6.74 11.62
CA GLU A 175 -5.49 7.58 12.29
C GLU A 175 -4.07 7.27 11.82
N LYS A 176 -3.75 5.98 11.67
CA LYS A 176 -2.42 5.51 11.24
C LYS A 176 -2.14 5.88 9.79
N VAL A 177 -3.16 5.84 8.93
CA VAL A 177 -3.06 6.30 7.54
C VAL A 177 -2.83 7.80 7.46
N ILE A 178 -3.63 8.58 8.20
CA ILE A 178 -3.50 10.04 8.27
C ILE A 178 -2.12 10.43 8.80
N LEU A 179 -1.62 9.75 9.84
CA LEU A 179 -0.27 9.96 10.37
C LEU A 179 0.81 9.64 9.33
N GLY A 180 0.65 8.57 8.55
CA GLY A 180 1.55 8.25 7.44
C GLY A 180 1.56 9.33 6.37
N PHE A 181 0.39 9.85 6.00
CA PHE A 181 0.25 10.97 5.06
C PHE A 181 0.96 12.23 5.56
N THR A 182 0.68 12.67 6.78
CA THR A 182 1.24 13.93 7.31
C THR A 182 2.74 13.83 7.56
N SER A 183 3.21 12.75 8.19
CA SER A 183 4.64 12.57 8.49
C SER A 183 5.51 12.51 7.23
N LEU A 184 5.05 11.78 6.19
CA LEU A 184 5.77 11.71 4.92
C LEU A 184 5.66 13.02 4.13
N LYS A 185 4.53 13.73 4.20
CA LYS A 185 4.42 15.07 3.61
C LYS A 185 5.44 16.02 4.24
N ASP A 186 5.56 16.06 5.57
CA ASP A 186 6.52 16.92 6.26
C ASP A 186 7.97 16.60 5.87
N GLU A 187 8.27 15.32 5.67
CA GLU A 187 9.58 14.89 5.15
C GLU A 187 9.82 15.33 3.70
N ILE A 188 8.81 15.20 2.84
CA ILE A 188 8.86 15.67 1.44
C ILE A 188 9.15 17.17 1.40
N LEU A 189 8.43 17.97 2.20
CA LEU A 189 8.57 19.44 2.20
C LEU A 189 9.99 19.89 2.58
N LYS A 190 10.71 19.14 3.43
CA LYS A 190 12.13 19.41 3.76
C LYS A 190 13.07 19.26 2.57
N GLN A 191 12.66 18.54 1.52
CA GLN A 191 13.44 18.39 0.28
C GLN A 191 13.20 19.54 -0.71
N ASN A 192 12.38 20.53 -0.33
CA ASN A 192 12.02 21.69 -1.14
C ASN A 192 11.58 21.31 -2.58
N PRO A 193 10.57 20.43 -2.73
CA PRO A 193 9.97 20.19 -4.03
C PRO A 193 9.22 21.43 -4.48
N ASP A 194 8.90 21.52 -5.76
CA ASP A 194 7.98 22.54 -6.23
C ASP A 194 6.53 22.05 -6.16
N HIS A 195 6.31 20.76 -6.41
CA HIS A 195 4.98 20.15 -6.42
C HIS A 195 4.96 18.83 -5.66
N VAL A 196 3.92 18.63 -4.87
CA VAL A 196 3.58 17.35 -4.22
C VAL A 196 2.25 16.87 -4.79
N VAL A 197 2.26 15.73 -5.47
CA VAL A 197 1.04 15.07 -5.97
C VAL A 197 0.68 13.94 -5.03
N VAL A 198 -0.51 14.00 -4.43
CA VAL A 198 -1.00 13.04 -3.45
C VAL A 198 -2.03 12.11 -4.10
N ASN A 199 -1.64 10.86 -4.31
CA ASN A 199 -2.54 9.79 -4.74
C ASN A 199 -3.21 9.16 -3.51
N THR A 200 -4.52 8.92 -3.58
CA THR A 200 -5.30 8.35 -2.48
C THR A 200 -5.98 7.04 -2.88
N ASP A 201 -6.38 6.26 -1.88
CA ASP A 201 -7.17 5.04 -2.07
C ASP A 201 -8.56 5.32 -2.69
N GLY A 202 -9.21 4.29 -3.22
CA GLY A 202 -10.55 4.39 -3.82
C GLY A 202 -11.72 4.27 -2.85
N TRP A 203 -11.54 4.29 -1.52
CA TRP A 203 -12.64 4.18 -0.57
C TRP A 203 -13.32 5.52 -0.37
N VAL A 204 -14.50 5.67 -0.98
CA VAL A 204 -15.20 6.96 -1.15
C VAL A 204 -16.69 6.87 -0.86
N GLU A 205 -17.20 5.66 -0.59
CA GLU A 205 -18.62 5.36 -0.38
C GLU A 205 -18.89 5.02 1.09
N GLY A 206 -19.98 5.58 1.63
CA GLY A 206 -20.37 5.46 3.03
C GLY A 206 -19.85 6.61 3.91
N ASP A 207 -20.54 6.89 5.01
CA ASP A 207 -20.25 8.03 5.89
C ASP A 207 -18.84 7.97 6.48
N ASP A 208 -18.38 6.77 6.87
CA ASP A 208 -17.02 6.57 7.37
C ASP A 208 -15.96 6.92 6.31
N ALA A 209 -16.21 6.56 5.04
CA ALA A 209 -15.31 6.88 3.94
C ALA A 209 -15.28 8.38 3.66
N ILE A 210 -16.44 9.04 3.67
CA ILE A 210 -16.55 10.49 3.49
C ILE A 210 -15.80 11.22 4.61
N ASN A 211 -16.08 10.88 5.87
CA ASN A 211 -15.40 11.46 7.02
C ASN A 211 -13.88 11.26 6.96
N TYR A 212 -13.43 10.05 6.61
CA TYR A 212 -12.02 9.76 6.39
C TYR A 212 -11.39 10.65 5.32
N LYS A 213 -12.01 10.80 4.14
CA LYS A 213 -11.48 11.65 3.07
C LYS A 213 -11.44 13.12 3.47
N LEU A 214 -12.45 13.62 4.18
CA LEU A 214 -12.45 14.98 4.71
C LEU A 214 -11.31 15.20 5.70
N GLN A 215 -11.04 14.25 6.60
CA GLN A 215 -9.89 14.32 7.51
C GLN A 215 -8.56 14.29 6.75
N VAL A 216 -8.42 13.44 5.72
CA VAL A 216 -7.21 13.44 4.87
C VAL A 216 -7.01 14.80 4.21
N ILE A 217 -8.06 15.40 3.65
CA ILE A 217 -7.99 16.73 3.02
C ILE A 217 -7.60 17.80 4.05
N GLU A 218 -8.25 17.82 5.22
CA GLU A 218 -7.96 18.78 6.29
C GLU A 218 -6.50 18.67 6.75
N LYS A 219 -6.01 17.45 7.01
CA LYS A 219 -4.66 17.21 7.53
C LYS A 219 -3.57 17.36 6.47
N ILE A 220 -3.84 16.97 5.22
CA ILE A 220 -2.94 17.25 4.11
C ILE A 220 -2.95 18.74 3.77
N ASN A 221 -4.05 19.47 3.96
CA ASN A 221 -4.21 20.87 3.60
C ASN A 221 -3.69 21.18 2.17
N PRO A 222 -4.30 20.56 1.12
CA PRO A 222 -3.86 20.74 -0.26
C PRO A 222 -4.25 22.12 -0.81
N ASP A 223 -3.48 22.60 -1.78
CA ASP A 223 -3.78 23.85 -2.51
C ASP A 223 -4.85 23.63 -3.58
N ILE A 224 -4.98 22.40 -4.07
CA ILE A 224 -5.97 22.01 -5.06
C ILE A 224 -6.36 20.53 -4.86
N VAL A 225 -7.65 20.25 -4.98
CA VAL A 225 -8.21 18.90 -4.93
C VAL A 225 -8.76 18.56 -6.32
N PHE A 226 -8.18 17.55 -6.96
CA PHE A 226 -8.66 17.01 -8.23
C PHE A 226 -9.64 15.87 -7.95
N CYS A 227 -10.88 16.05 -8.43
CA CYS A 227 -11.99 15.15 -8.19
C CYS A 227 -12.31 14.38 -9.48
N ILE A 228 -11.88 13.12 -9.55
CA ILE A 228 -12.18 12.27 -10.71
C ILE A 228 -13.61 11.74 -10.59
N GLN A 229 -14.46 12.14 -11.53
CA GLN A 229 -15.85 11.74 -11.57
C GLN A 229 -16.11 10.73 -12.69
N GLN A 230 -16.67 9.57 -12.33
CA GLN A 230 -17.21 8.58 -13.27
C GLN A 230 -18.73 8.63 -13.34
N ASN A 231 -19.37 8.92 -12.21
CA ASN A 231 -20.81 8.95 -12.01
C ASN A 231 -21.15 9.90 -10.84
N GLU A 232 -22.43 10.00 -10.49
CA GLU A 232 -22.91 10.87 -9.39
C GLU A 232 -22.68 10.29 -7.99
N THR A 233 -22.09 9.10 -7.85
CA THR A 233 -21.87 8.45 -6.54
C THR A 233 -20.97 9.28 -5.62
N LEU A 234 -20.05 10.06 -6.20
CA LEU A 234 -19.11 10.91 -5.46
C LEU A 234 -19.65 12.30 -5.12
N THR A 235 -20.85 12.64 -5.60
CA THR A 235 -21.47 13.96 -5.38
C THR A 235 -21.54 14.33 -3.89
N PRO A 236 -21.94 13.44 -2.95
CA PRO A 236 -21.97 13.77 -1.53
C PRO A 236 -20.59 14.12 -0.97
N LEU A 237 -19.55 13.34 -1.32
CA LEU A 237 -18.17 13.61 -0.92
C LEU A 237 -17.72 14.98 -1.44
N PHE A 238 -17.90 15.24 -2.74
CA PHE A 238 -17.43 16.49 -3.35
C PHE A 238 -18.21 17.72 -2.86
N ALA A 239 -19.48 17.57 -2.50
CA ALA A 239 -20.27 18.61 -1.85
C ALA A 239 -19.79 18.89 -0.41
N ALA A 240 -19.34 17.86 0.31
CA ALA A 240 -18.85 17.98 1.69
C ALA A 240 -17.48 18.67 1.80
N ILE A 241 -16.66 18.64 0.74
CA ILE A 241 -15.38 19.37 0.69
C ILE A 241 -15.67 20.88 0.57
N LYS A 242 -15.66 21.56 1.72
CA LYS A 242 -15.78 23.02 1.83
C LYS A 242 -14.38 23.63 1.97
N ASP A 243 -14.23 24.87 1.51
CA ASP A 243 -13.02 25.69 1.72
C ASP A 243 -11.73 25.30 0.96
N PHE A 244 -11.78 24.30 0.08
CA PHE A 244 -10.66 23.94 -0.80
C PHE A 244 -10.97 24.21 -2.27
N LYS A 245 -9.96 24.63 -3.05
CA LYS A 245 -10.08 24.74 -4.51
C LYS A 245 -10.27 23.33 -5.09
N LYS A 246 -11.42 23.10 -5.71
CA LYS A 246 -11.78 21.81 -6.34
C LYS A 246 -11.78 21.95 -7.85
N VAL A 247 -11.23 20.96 -8.54
CA VAL A 247 -11.30 20.85 -10.00
C VAL A 247 -11.83 19.47 -10.35
N MET A 248 -12.97 19.46 -11.04
CA MET A 248 -13.59 18.24 -11.55
C MET A 248 -12.84 17.78 -12.79
N ILE A 249 -12.46 16.51 -12.82
CA ILE A 249 -11.77 15.90 -13.97
C ILE A 249 -12.47 14.62 -14.39
N GLU A 250 -12.42 14.35 -15.69
CA GLU A 250 -13.09 13.19 -16.27
C GLU A 250 -12.22 11.94 -16.09
N SER A 251 -12.89 10.82 -15.85
CA SER A 251 -12.27 9.51 -15.99
C SER A 251 -12.06 9.18 -17.47
N PRO A 252 -10.94 8.57 -17.87
CA PRO A 252 -10.78 8.03 -19.22
C PRO A 252 -11.88 7.03 -19.55
N GLN A 253 -12.48 7.12 -20.73
CA GLN A 253 -13.55 6.20 -21.18
C GLN A 253 -13.03 4.78 -21.44
N THR A 254 -11.73 4.64 -21.69
CA THR A 254 -11.05 3.38 -21.99
C THR A 254 -10.63 2.59 -20.76
N ILE A 255 -10.99 3.07 -19.56
CA ILE A 255 -10.60 2.43 -18.30
C ILE A 255 -11.31 1.08 -18.12
N ARG A 256 -10.54 0.07 -17.75
CA ARG A 256 -11.05 -1.27 -17.45
C ARG A 256 -11.29 -1.42 -15.96
N GLN A 257 -12.48 -1.89 -15.60
CA GLN A 257 -12.78 -2.33 -14.24
C GLN A 257 -12.00 -3.59 -13.92
N ARG A 258 -11.40 -3.63 -12.73
CA ARG A 258 -10.63 -4.78 -12.26
C ARG A 258 -11.48 -5.55 -11.27
N ASN A 259 -11.53 -6.87 -11.41
CA ASN A 259 -12.15 -7.70 -10.39
C ASN A 259 -11.25 -7.77 -9.13
N ARG A 260 -11.79 -8.34 -8.04
CA ARG A 260 -11.07 -8.47 -6.76
C ARG A 260 -9.79 -9.29 -6.90
N GLU A 261 -9.80 -10.32 -7.74
CA GLU A 261 -8.64 -11.19 -7.98
C GLU A 261 -7.51 -10.45 -8.69
N LYS A 262 -7.81 -9.70 -9.76
CA LYS A 262 -6.82 -8.91 -10.49
C LYS A 262 -6.16 -7.85 -9.60
N ARG A 263 -6.96 -7.23 -8.75
CA ARG A 263 -6.47 -6.31 -7.71
C ARG A 263 -5.52 -7.04 -6.76
N ARG A 264 -5.90 -8.21 -6.26
CA ARG A 264 -5.01 -9.00 -5.41
C ARG A 264 -3.69 -9.36 -6.12
N SER A 265 -3.75 -9.82 -7.37
CA SER A 265 -2.55 -10.17 -8.14
C SER A 265 -1.59 -8.98 -8.33
N LEU A 266 -2.12 -7.78 -8.62
CA LEU A 266 -1.31 -6.56 -8.70
C LEU A 266 -0.61 -6.23 -7.37
N ARG A 267 -1.32 -6.42 -6.26
CA ARG A 267 -0.77 -6.24 -4.91
C ARG A 267 0.32 -7.27 -4.59
N GLU A 268 0.12 -8.52 -4.99
CA GLU A 268 1.10 -9.61 -4.85
C GLU A 268 2.41 -9.33 -5.62
N LEU A 269 2.32 -8.72 -6.81
CA LEU A 269 3.51 -8.22 -7.53
C LEU A 269 4.27 -7.15 -6.72
N GLY A 270 3.57 -6.33 -5.94
CA GLY A 270 4.19 -5.38 -5.00
C GLY A 270 5.02 -6.07 -3.93
N TYR A 271 4.50 -7.13 -3.30
CA TYR A 271 5.28 -7.92 -2.34
C TYR A 271 6.50 -8.56 -2.99
N ILE A 272 6.34 -9.15 -4.19
CA ILE A 272 7.44 -9.77 -4.93
C ILE A 272 8.54 -8.76 -5.26
N LYS A 273 8.19 -7.53 -5.69
CA LYS A 273 9.17 -6.46 -5.95
C LYS A 273 10.02 -6.17 -4.72
N TYR A 274 9.37 -5.99 -3.56
CA TYR A 274 10.03 -5.55 -2.33
C TYR A 274 10.66 -6.67 -1.50
N LEU A 275 10.29 -7.94 -1.74
CA LEU A 275 10.90 -9.11 -1.10
C LEU A 275 11.86 -9.85 -2.05
N LYS A 276 12.21 -9.24 -3.17
CA LYS A 276 13.20 -9.77 -4.09
C LYS A 276 14.53 -9.98 -3.35
N ASN A 277 15.14 -11.15 -3.52
CA ASN A 277 16.38 -11.57 -2.84
C ASN A 277 16.28 -11.68 -1.31
N ALA A 278 15.08 -11.76 -0.75
CA ALA A 278 14.88 -11.96 0.68
C ALA A 278 15.52 -13.26 1.17
N LYS A 279 16.00 -13.22 2.42
CA LYS A 279 16.53 -14.37 3.16
C LYS A 279 15.95 -14.34 4.57
N VAL A 280 15.97 -15.48 5.24
CA VAL A 280 15.54 -15.55 6.65
C VAL A 280 16.61 -14.89 7.52
N GLN A 281 16.27 -13.76 8.11
CA GLN A 281 17.06 -13.06 9.12
C GLN A 281 16.61 -13.50 10.51
N SER A 282 17.58 -13.77 11.38
CA SER A 282 17.34 -14.08 12.80
C SER A 282 17.66 -12.85 13.63
N ILE A 283 16.64 -12.18 14.14
CA ILE A 283 16.76 -10.92 14.87
C ILE A 283 16.44 -11.15 16.35
N PRO A 284 17.39 -10.95 17.27
CA PRO A 284 17.12 -11.03 18.70
C PRO A 284 16.05 -10.02 19.11
N ILE A 285 15.04 -10.49 19.84
CA ILE A 285 13.91 -9.63 20.27
C ILE A 285 14.37 -8.49 21.17
N SER A 286 15.45 -8.71 21.94
CA SER A 286 16.06 -7.68 22.78
C SER A 286 16.71 -6.52 22.00
N TRP A 287 16.95 -6.67 20.71
CA TRP A 287 17.60 -5.64 19.89
C TRP A 287 16.61 -4.70 19.20
N VAL A 288 15.33 -5.08 19.18
CA VAL A 288 14.31 -4.36 18.42
C VAL A 288 13.09 -4.02 19.26
N LYS A 289 12.50 -2.86 18.99
CA LYS A 289 11.15 -2.54 19.42
C LYS A 289 10.17 -3.29 18.52
N ILE A 290 9.19 -3.96 19.11
CA ILE A 290 8.10 -4.58 18.34
C ILE A 290 6.89 -3.67 18.43
N GLU A 291 6.30 -3.37 17.28
CA GLU A 291 5.06 -2.60 17.16
C GLU A 291 4.00 -3.47 16.51
N SER A 292 2.97 -3.82 17.26
CA SER A 292 1.89 -4.67 16.78
C SER A 292 0.55 -4.26 17.39
N ASP A 293 -0.52 -4.52 16.64
CA ASP A 293 -1.89 -4.24 17.02
C ASP A 293 -2.68 -5.54 17.28
N GLY A 294 -3.79 -5.44 18.02
CA GLY A 294 -4.70 -6.56 18.25
C GLY A 294 -4.12 -7.69 19.12
N GLU A 295 -4.18 -8.92 18.62
CA GLU A 295 -3.81 -10.16 19.31
C GLU A 295 -2.29 -10.31 19.51
N PHE A 296 -1.49 -9.65 18.66
CA PHE A 296 -0.04 -9.74 18.72
C PHE A 296 0.61 -8.69 19.64
N LYS A 297 -0.18 -7.83 20.29
CA LYS A 297 0.31 -6.81 21.25
C LYS A 297 1.20 -7.40 22.36
N SER A 298 1.05 -8.69 22.64
CA SER A 298 1.91 -9.47 23.54
C SER A 298 3.40 -9.38 23.21
N LEU A 299 3.73 -9.17 21.93
CA LEU A 299 5.08 -9.06 21.43
C LEU A 299 5.71 -7.69 21.70
N ASN A 300 4.89 -6.67 22.00
CA ASN A 300 5.39 -5.32 22.33
C ASN A 300 6.07 -5.28 23.71
N ILE A 301 5.89 -6.31 24.54
CA ILE A 301 6.49 -6.40 25.88
C ILE A 301 7.70 -7.35 25.83
N PRO A 302 8.90 -6.89 26.24
CA PRO A 302 10.09 -7.73 26.28
C PRO A 302 9.91 -8.97 27.16
N PHE A 303 10.44 -10.10 26.68
CA PHE A 303 10.49 -11.38 27.39
C PHE A 303 11.21 -11.28 28.74
N GLY A 304 10.45 -11.18 29.83
CA GLY A 304 10.99 -11.27 31.19
C GLY A 304 10.50 -10.23 32.21
N VAL A 305 9.51 -9.38 31.88
CA VAL A 305 8.87 -8.53 32.88
C VAL A 305 7.70 -9.27 33.53
N ALA A 306 7.97 -10.26 34.38
CA ALA A 306 6.87 -10.90 35.12
C ALA A 306 7.27 -11.52 36.47
N GLY A 307 6.70 -10.96 37.54
CA GLY A 307 6.41 -11.70 38.77
C GLY A 307 5.14 -12.58 38.67
N ARG A 308 4.33 -12.43 37.61
CA ARG A 308 3.00 -13.06 37.44
C ARG A 308 2.97 -14.33 36.59
N GLU A 309 4.06 -14.71 35.95
CA GLU A 309 4.14 -15.94 35.14
C GLU A 309 3.78 -17.19 35.96
N ARG A 310 4.24 -17.29 37.22
CA ARG A 310 3.93 -18.45 38.07
C ARG A 310 2.44 -18.57 38.38
N GLN A 311 1.79 -17.43 38.64
CA GLN A 311 0.35 -17.38 38.93
C GLN A 311 -0.46 -17.81 37.70
N VAL A 312 -0.14 -17.27 36.52
CA VAL A 312 -0.76 -17.65 35.25
C VAL A 312 -0.55 -19.13 34.94
N CYS A 313 0.66 -19.68 35.17
CA CYS A 313 0.93 -21.11 34.98
C CYS A 313 0.07 -21.99 35.92
N SER A 314 -0.10 -21.57 37.17
CA SER A 314 -0.91 -22.29 38.16
C SER A 314 -2.39 -22.29 37.80
N LEU A 315 -2.93 -21.14 37.37
CA LEU A 315 -4.35 -20.99 37.05
C LEU A 315 -4.72 -21.69 35.74
N LEU A 316 -3.84 -21.65 34.74
CA LEU A 316 -4.06 -22.35 33.47
C LEU A 316 -3.83 -23.86 33.55
N GLY A 317 -3.10 -24.34 34.56
CA GLY A 317 -2.68 -25.74 34.67
C GLY A 317 -1.64 -26.16 33.62
N MET A 318 -0.97 -25.19 32.97
CA MET A 318 0.06 -25.45 31.97
C MET A 318 1.08 -24.32 31.93
N LYS A 319 2.26 -24.59 31.38
CA LYS A 319 3.29 -23.55 31.13
C LYS A 319 3.13 -22.96 29.72
N PRO A 320 2.74 -21.68 29.58
CA PRO A 320 2.75 -21.00 28.29
C PRO A 320 4.16 -20.81 27.74
N LEU A 321 4.27 -20.56 26.43
CA LEU A 321 5.52 -20.17 25.78
C LEU A 321 5.89 -18.71 26.08
N HIS A 322 4.89 -17.85 26.25
CA HIS A 322 5.06 -16.43 26.59
C HIS A 322 3.84 -15.92 27.35
N VAL A 323 4.08 -15.00 28.27
CA VAL A 323 3.04 -14.26 28.99
C VAL A 323 3.42 -12.78 28.98
N ALA A 324 2.48 -11.93 28.57
CA ALA A 324 2.66 -10.50 28.53
C ALA A 324 1.42 -9.81 29.11
N GLU A 325 1.62 -9.00 30.14
CA GLU A 325 0.53 -8.28 30.79
C GLU A 325 0.51 -6.81 30.39
N LEU A 326 -0.63 -6.36 29.83
CA LEU A 326 -0.94 -4.97 29.55
C LEU A 326 -1.96 -4.42 30.56
N LYS A 327 -2.29 -3.14 30.44
CA LYS A 327 -3.16 -2.42 31.40
C LYS A 327 -4.50 -3.11 31.63
N ASP A 328 -5.15 -3.57 30.55
CA ASP A 328 -6.50 -4.14 30.52
C ASP A 328 -6.55 -5.65 30.20
N LYS A 329 -5.45 -6.23 29.69
CA LYS A 329 -5.42 -7.60 29.16
C LYS A 329 -4.15 -8.34 29.51
N ILE A 330 -4.26 -9.65 29.59
CA ILE A 330 -3.12 -10.58 29.69
C ILE A 330 -3.07 -11.39 28.41
N TYR A 331 -1.93 -11.36 27.75
CA TYR A 331 -1.70 -12.11 26.52
C TYR A 331 -0.85 -13.33 26.81
N ILE A 332 -1.24 -14.44 26.21
CA ILE A 332 -0.64 -15.74 26.45
C ILE A 332 -0.38 -16.40 25.11
N VAL A 333 0.84 -16.89 24.92
CA VAL A 333 1.20 -17.72 23.77
C VAL A 333 1.32 -19.16 24.22
N VAL A 334 0.60 -20.08 23.57
CA VAL A 334 0.68 -21.51 23.84
C VAL A 334 1.29 -22.27 22.66
N GLY A 335 1.83 -23.46 22.94
CA GLY A 335 2.39 -24.33 21.90
C GLY A 335 1.33 -24.75 20.87
N LYS A 336 1.77 -24.96 19.62
CA LYS A 336 0.91 -25.43 18.52
C LYS A 336 0.15 -26.69 18.92
N GLY A 337 -1.16 -26.72 18.66
CA GLY A 337 -2.03 -27.86 18.94
C GLY A 337 -2.31 -28.13 20.43
N ARG A 338 -1.86 -27.26 21.35
CA ARG A 338 -2.22 -27.36 22.76
C ARG A 338 -3.64 -26.84 23.00
N TRP A 339 -4.41 -27.59 23.76
CA TRP A 339 -5.73 -27.19 24.22
C TRP A 339 -5.64 -26.47 25.57
N ILE A 340 -6.51 -25.49 25.77
CA ILE A 340 -6.70 -24.80 27.05
C ILE A 340 -8.13 -25.04 27.50
N ASP A 341 -8.29 -25.45 28.74
CA ASP A 341 -9.60 -25.62 29.35
C ASP A 341 -10.31 -24.26 29.47
N PRO A 342 -11.50 -24.08 28.84
CA PRO A 342 -12.28 -22.85 28.96
C PRO A 342 -12.57 -22.45 30.42
N GLU A 343 -12.74 -23.41 31.32
CA GLU A 343 -12.99 -23.14 32.74
C GLU A 343 -11.73 -22.59 33.42
N ASN A 344 -10.55 -23.11 33.09
CA ASN A 344 -9.28 -22.57 33.59
C ASN A 344 -9.02 -21.16 33.04
N LEU A 345 -9.40 -20.92 31.77
CA LEU A 345 -9.30 -19.59 31.18
C LEU A 345 -10.20 -18.59 31.92
N ARG A 346 -11.47 -18.95 32.16
CA ARG A 346 -12.42 -18.10 32.90
C ARG A 346 -11.93 -17.82 34.33
N LYS A 347 -11.49 -18.84 35.07
CA LYS A 347 -10.89 -18.67 36.40
C LYS A 347 -9.68 -17.76 36.37
N THR A 348 -8.85 -17.87 35.33
CA THR A 348 -7.69 -16.99 35.15
C THR A 348 -8.13 -15.54 34.96
N GLU A 349 -9.17 -15.29 34.17
CA GLU A 349 -9.71 -13.94 33.96
C GLU A 349 -10.33 -13.34 35.24
N GLU A 350 -11.08 -14.14 35.99
CA GLU A 350 -11.71 -13.76 37.26
C GLU A 350 -10.67 -13.40 38.33
N GLU A 351 -9.69 -14.28 38.56
CA GLU A 351 -8.63 -14.09 39.57
C GLU A 351 -7.69 -12.92 39.24
N LEU A 352 -7.41 -12.71 37.95
CA LEU A 352 -6.51 -11.64 37.52
C LEU A 352 -7.24 -10.32 37.26
N GLY A 353 -8.57 -10.33 37.25
CA GLY A 353 -9.41 -9.17 36.95
C GLY A 353 -9.17 -8.59 35.56
N LYS A 354 -8.68 -9.39 34.61
CA LYS A 354 -8.28 -8.98 33.27
C LYS A 354 -8.66 -10.02 32.24
N LYS A 355 -9.08 -9.56 31.06
CA LYS A 355 -9.36 -10.44 29.93
C LYS A 355 -8.07 -11.11 29.46
N VAL A 356 -8.13 -12.41 29.20
CA VAL A 356 -7.00 -13.21 28.69
C VAL A 356 -7.15 -13.38 27.19
N VAL A 357 -6.11 -13.05 26.44
CA VAL A 357 -6.03 -13.23 24.98
C VAL A 357 -5.03 -14.33 24.70
N VAL A 358 -5.51 -15.43 24.11
CA VAL A 358 -4.70 -16.60 23.79
C VAL A 358 -4.33 -16.59 22.31
N SER A 359 -3.06 -16.87 22.03
CA SER A 359 -2.53 -17.12 20.69
C SER A 359 -1.71 -18.41 20.67
N TRP A 360 -1.63 -19.07 19.52
CA TRP A 360 -0.87 -20.31 19.36
C TRP A 360 0.40 -20.06 18.56
N LYS A 361 1.49 -20.77 18.91
CA LYS A 361 2.70 -20.78 18.09
C LYS A 361 2.35 -21.21 16.66
N GLY A 362 2.74 -20.38 15.69
CA GLY A 362 2.41 -20.53 14.27
C GLY A 362 1.29 -19.60 13.81
N ASP A 363 0.50 -19.03 14.73
CA ASP A 363 -0.48 -18.00 14.37
C ASP A 363 0.22 -16.75 13.83
N GLU A 364 1.51 -16.54 14.10
CA GLU A 364 2.30 -15.44 13.55
C GLU A 364 2.83 -15.69 12.12
N GLU A 365 2.80 -16.94 11.63
CA GLU A 365 3.49 -17.35 10.41
C GLU A 365 2.89 -16.71 9.15
N GLY A 366 3.72 -16.06 8.36
CA GLY A 366 3.30 -15.38 7.14
C GLY A 366 2.87 -13.93 7.35
N LEU A 367 2.84 -13.40 8.59
CA LEU A 367 2.45 -12.00 8.81
C LEU A 367 3.43 -11.05 8.12
N LEU A 368 2.87 -10.08 7.39
CA LEU A 368 3.63 -9.01 6.78
C LEU A 368 4.16 -8.08 7.87
N THR A 369 5.44 -7.74 7.76
CA THR A 369 6.15 -6.88 8.70
C THR A 369 6.84 -5.75 7.96
N ALA A 370 7.07 -4.63 8.64
CA ALA A 370 7.96 -3.56 8.22
C ALA A 370 9.13 -3.44 9.20
N LEU A 371 10.29 -3.10 8.65
CA LEU A 371 11.53 -2.97 9.38
C LEU A 371 11.97 -1.50 9.30
N TYR A 372 12.32 -0.91 10.44
CA TYR A 372 12.81 0.46 10.53
C TYR A 372 14.17 0.54 11.20
N ASN A 373 14.94 1.57 10.86
CA ASN A 373 16.22 1.86 11.50
C ASN A 373 16.08 2.66 12.79
N GLY A 374 17.19 2.94 13.47
CA GLY A 374 17.21 3.72 14.73
C GLY A 374 16.64 5.13 14.63
N GLU A 375 16.54 5.70 13.43
CA GLU A 375 15.98 7.03 13.15
C GLU A 375 14.48 6.97 12.75
N GLY A 376 13.89 5.76 12.73
CA GLY A 376 12.51 5.55 12.28
C GLY A 376 12.33 5.59 10.76
N LYS A 377 13.42 5.48 9.97
CA LYS A 377 13.35 5.36 8.51
C LYS A 377 13.00 3.93 8.10
N PHE A 378 12.14 3.80 7.10
CA PHE A 378 11.73 2.52 6.56
C PHE A 378 12.87 1.85 5.80
N LEU A 379 13.23 0.63 6.21
CA LEU A 379 14.27 -0.18 5.57
C LEU A 379 13.70 -1.14 4.54
N GLY A 380 12.46 -1.60 4.73
CA GLY A 380 11.83 -2.59 3.88
C GLY A 380 10.74 -3.38 4.58
N ILE A 381 10.07 -4.25 3.83
CA ILE A 381 9.15 -5.24 4.37
C ILE A 381 9.84 -6.59 4.62
N GLY A 382 9.18 -7.42 5.41
CA GLY A 382 9.53 -8.82 5.63
C GLY A 382 8.30 -9.67 5.91
N VAL A 383 8.46 -10.99 5.88
CA VAL A 383 7.42 -11.94 6.27
C VAL A 383 7.87 -12.68 7.52
N LEU A 384 7.13 -12.56 8.62
CA LEU A 384 7.43 -13.26 9.86
C LEU A 384 7.22 -14.77 9.66
N GLN A 385 8.28 -15.56 9.79
CA GLN A 385 8.26 -17.00 9.60
C GLN A 385 8.04 -17.74 10.92
N GLU A 386 8.71 -17.28 11.99
CA GLU A 386 8.66 -17.94 13.29
C GLU A 386 9.08 -16.96 14.39
N ILE A 387 8.48 -17.11 15.56
CA ILE A 387 9.05 -16.61 16.82
C ILE A 387 9.62 -17.78 17.61
N ASP A 388 10.94 -17.77 17.82
CA ASP A 388 11.60 -18.72 18.72
C ASP A 388 11.50 -18.18 20.15
N TYR A 389 10.46 -18.59 20.87
CA TYR A 389 10.20 -18.19 22.26
C TYR A 389 11.28 -18.68 23.26
N ILE A 390 12.05 -19.72 22.90
CA ILE A 390 13.13 -20.24 23.76
C ILE A 390 14.39 -19.41 23.56
N ARG A 391 14.80 -19.21 22.30
CA ARG A 391 15.99 -18.41 21.96
C ARG A 391 15.73 -16.90 21.99
N LYS A 392 14.47 -16.48 22.06
CA LYS A 392 13.99 -15.08 22.01
C LYS A 392 14.40 -14.37 20.71
N VAL A 393 14.14 -15.01 19.57
CA VAL A 393 14.54 -14.53 18.24
C VAL A 393 13.34 -14.50 17.29
N LEU A 394 13.21 -13.42 16.50
CA LEU A 394 12.31 -13.35 15.36
C LEU A 394 13.01 -13.89 14.11
N LYS A 395 12.35 -14.79 13.37
CA LYS A 395 12.79 -15.20 12.04
C LYS A 395 11.94 -14.49 10.99
N ILE A 396 12.55 -13.57 10.24
CA ILE A 396 11.85 -12.75 9.25
C ILE A 396 12.47 -12.99 7.87
N PHE A 397 11.65 -13.36 6.89
CA PHE A 397 12.06 -13.44 5.49
C PHE A 397 12.05 -12.03 4.87
N THR A 398 13.23 -11.44 4.68
CA THR A 398 13.38 -10.04 4.25
C THR A 398 14.70 -9.84 3.48
N PRO A 399 14.78 -8.87 2.54
CA PRO A 399 16.05 -8.48 1.95
C PRO A 399 16.90 -7.57 2.87
N VAL A 400 16.31 -7.02 3.93
CA VAL A 400 17.01 -6.15 4.89
C VAL A 400 18.00 -6.98 5.71
N SER A 401 19.28 -6.61 5.71
CA SER A 401 20.35 -7.41 6.33
C SER A 401 20.86 -6.87 7.67
N SER A 402 20.67 -5.58 7.96
CA SER A 402 21.22 -4.94 9.15
C SER A 402 20.50 -3.62 9.46
N GLY A 403 20.83 -3.00 10.60
CA GLY A 403 20.34 -1.68 10.99
C GLY A 403 18.90 -1.64 11.51
N VAL A 404 18.26 -2.79 11.69
CA VAL A 404 16.88 -2.88 12.20
C VAL A 404 16.85 -2.52 13.68
N SER A 405 16.06 -1.51 14.04
CA SER A 405 15.76 -1.10 15.42
C SER A 405 14.32 -1.39 15.81
N THR A 406 13.41 -1.45 14.84
CA THR A 406 11.97 -1.60 15.07
C THR A 406 11.37 -2.54 14.03
N VAL A 407 10.51 -3.45 14.49
CA VAL A 407 9.74 -4.38 13.66
C VAL A 407 8.26 -4.09 13.88
N ALA A 408 7.58 -3.58 12.86
CA ALA A 408 6.14 -3.38 12.89
C ALA A 408 5.42 -4.56 12.23
N ILE A 409 4.44 -5.16 12.91
CA ILE A 409 3.70 -6.34 12.45
C ILE A 409 2.30 -5.92 12.00
N GLY A 410 1.95 -6.26 10.76
CA GLY A 410 0.65 -5.97 10.15
C GLY A 410 -0.34 -7.13 10.31
N LYS A 411 -1.50 -6.99 9.66
CA LYS A 411 -2.58 -7.98 9.64
C LYS A 411 -2.65 -8.80 8.35
N VAL A 412 -1.94 -8.37 7.31
CA VAL A 412 -1.84 -9.13 6.05
C VAL A 412 -0.95 -10.34 6.25
N ARG A 413 -1.37 -11.47 5.68
CA ARG A 413 -0.60 -12.71 5.69
C ARG A 413 -0.24 -13.12 4.27
N LEU A 414 1.00 -13.56 4.08
CA LEU A 414 1.51 -14.09 2.84
C LEU A 414 1.86 -15.57 2.99
N ASP A 415 1.62 -16.36 1.95
CA ASP A 415 2.10 -17.73 1.84
C ASP A 415 3.57 -17.79 1.39
N LYS A 416 4.12 -19.00 1.27
CA LYS A 416 5.50 -19.24 0.80
C LYS A 416 5.79 -18.72 -0.61
N ASN A 417 4.77 -18.48 -1.43
CA ASN A 417 4.87 -17.95 -2.78
C ASN A 417 4.58 -16.43 -2.82
N LEU A 418 4.51 -15.77 -1.65
CA LEU A 418 4.18 -14.36 -1.49
C LEU A 418 2.77 -13.98 -1.99
N ARG A 419 1.87 -14.97 -2.06
CA ARG A 419 0.46 -14.73 -2.31
C ARG A 419 -0.23 -14.40 -1.01
N GLU A 420 -1.25 -13.55 -1.05
CA GLU A 420 -2.01 -13.28 0.17
C GLU A 420 -2.67 -14.56 0.66
N ALA A 421 -2.78 -14.77 1.96
CA ALA A 421 -3.62 -15.81 2.52
C ALA A 421 -4.95 -15.17 2.95
N PRO A 422 -6.09 -15.89 2.88
CA PRO A 422 -7.31 -15.40 3.48
C PRO A 422 -7.07 -15.09 4.96
N VAL A 423 -7.59 -13.95 5.41
CA VAL A 423 -7.61 -13.62 6.84
C VAL A 423 -8.36 -14.76 7.51
N LEU A 424 -7.72 -15.43 8.48
CA LEU A 424 -8.44 -16.32 9.38
C LEU A 424 -9.58 -15.48 9.95
N GLN A 425 -10.82 -15.77 9.56
CA GLN A 425 -11.95 -15.13 10.21
C GLN A 425 -11.78 -15.42 11.70
N GLU A 426 -12.11 -14.42 12.53
CA GLU A 426 -12.37 -14.65 13.95
C GLU A 426 -13.54 -15.65 13.99
N GLU A 427 -13.24 -16.94 13.81
CA GLU A 427 -14.17 -18.02 14.08
C GLU A 427 -14.49 -17.88 15.56
N GLU A 428 -15.76 -17.59 15.82
CA GLU A 428 -16.39 -17.69 17.12
C GLU A 428 -15.77 -18.86 17.89
N THR A 429 -15.03 -18.53 18.95
CA THR A 429 -14.57 -19.48 19.96
C THR A 429 -13.98 -20.78 19.40
N LYS A 430 -12.64 -20.83 19.28
CA LYS A 430 -11.89 -22.10 19.38
C LYS A 430 -12.11 -22.73 20.77
N THR A 431 -13.31 -23.21 21.08
CA THR A 431 -13.67 -23.94 22.31
C THR A 431 -14.30 -25.31 22.05
N SER A 432 -14.35 -25.78 20.80
CA SER A 432 -14.96 -27.09 20.47
C SER A 432 -13.95 -28.00 19.77
N PRO A 433 -13.73 -29.24 20.26
CA PRO A 433 -12.90 -30.21 19.55
C PRO A 433 -13.61 -30.66 18.27
N LYS A 434 -12.87 -30.74 17.16
CA LYS A 434 -13.23 -31.65 16.08
C LYS A 434 -13.16 -33.07 16.66
N GLN A 435 -14.33 -33.64 16.96
CA GLN A 435 -14.44 -35.09 17.17
C GLN A 435 -14.07 -35.78 15.86
N ILE A 436 -13.23 -36.80 16.00
CA ILE A 436 -12.72 -37.68 14.93
C ILE A 436 -13.87 -38.43 14.28
#